data_AF-A0A2M9PEQ0-F1
#
_entry.id   AF-A0A2M9PEQ0-F1
#
_cell.length_a   1.000
_cell.length_b   1.000
_cell.length_c   1.000
_cell.angle_alpha   90.00
_cell.angle_beta   90.00
_cell.angle_gamma   90.00
#
_symmetry.space_group_name_H-M   'P 1'
#
loop_
_entity.id
_entity.type
_entity.pdbx_description
1 polymer ?
#
loop_
_entity_poly.entity_id
_entity_poly.type
_entity_poly.pdbx_seq_one_letter_code
_entity_poly.pdbx_strand_id
1 'polypeptide(L)'
;PLGPADYLALAEAVEVLILDDVPCLRASQANEAKRFVTLIDALYEAKVRLIASAETTPESLYLEGTGAFEFARTVSRLSEMRSLDWPGR
;
A
#
# COMPACT_ATOMS: atom_id res chain seq x y z
N PRO A 1 8.33 0.70 16.15
CA PRO A 1 7.91 0.73 14.73
C PRO A 1 6.67 -0.15 14.53
N LEU A 2 5.71 0.28 13.70
CA LEU A 2 4.52 -0.53 13.39
C LEU A 2 4.93 -1.76 12.59
N GLY A 3 4.45 -2.92 13.03
CA GLY A 3 4.65 -4.21 12.39
C GLY A 3 3.40 -4.70 11.67
N PRO A 4 3.46 -5.91 11.07
CA PRO A 4 2.31 -6.50 10.36
C PRO A 4 1.03 -6.58 11.21
N ALA A 5 1.16 -6.91 12.49
CA ALA A 5 0.02 -7.01 13.41
C ALA A 5 -0.70 -5.66 13.60
N ASP A 6 0.04 -4.54 13.61
CA ASP A 6 -0.54 -3.21 13.76
C ASP A 6 -1.35 -2.82 12.51
N TYR A 7 -0.88 -3.19 11.31
CA TYR A 7 -1.61 -2.92 10.06
C TYR A 7 -2.87 -3.77 9.92
N LEU A 8 -2.85 -5.02 10.40
CA LEU A 8 -4.06 -5.84 10.48
C LEU A 8 -5.09 -5.23 11.42
N ALA A 9 -4.67 -4.87 12.64
CA ALA A 9 -5.56 -4.21 13.60
C ALA A 9 -6.15 -2.91 13.04
N LEU A 10 -5.34 -2.12 12.33
CA LEU A 10 -5.79 -0.91 11.65
C LEU A 10 -6.84 -1.23 10.57
N ALA A 11 -6.60 -2.23 9.72
CA ALA A 11 -7.50 -2.63 8.66
C ALA A 11 -8.82 -3.25 9.18
N GLU A 12 -8.79 -3.83 10.38
CA GLU A 12 -10.00 -4.29 11.08
C GLU A 12 -10.82 -3.13 11.64
N ALA A 13 -10.15 -2.06 12.10
CA ALA A 13 -10.78 -0.96 12.82
C ALA A 13 -11.45 0.10 11.93
N VAL A 14 -11.14 0.15 10.62
CA VAL A 14 -11.64 1.20 9.72
C VAL A 14 -12.22 0.64 8.42
N GLU A 15 -13.24 1.32 7.89
CA GLU A 15 -13.78 1.03 6.55
C GLU A 15 -13.04 1.78 5.44
N VAL A 16 -12.48 2.94 5.79
CA VAL A 16 -11.75 3.83 4.89
C VAL A 16 -10.45 4.26 5.57
N LEU A 17 -9.34 4.15 4.85
CA LEU A 17 -8.05 4.69 5.26
C LEU A 17 -7.63 5.80 4.29
N ILE A 18 -7.22 6.94 4.83
CA ILE A 18 -6.65 8.05 4.06
C ILE A 18 -5.16 8.10 4.36
N LEU A 19 -4.33 8.02 3.31
CA LEU A 19 -2.89 8.12 3.40
C LEU A 19 -2.40 9.31 2.57
N ASP A 20 -1.91 10.35 3.24
CA ASP A 20 -1.46 11.57 2.58
C ASP A 20 0.07 11.57 2.42
N ASP A 21 0.54 12.21 1.35
CA ASP A 21 1.94 12.50 1.03
C ASP A 21 2.84 11.25 0.98
N VAL A 22 2.43 10.23 0.22
CA VAL A 22 3.29 9.05 -0.02
C VAL A 22 4.47 9.44 -0.91
N PRO A 23 5.71 9.40 -0.41
CA PRO A 23 6.88 9.84 -1.17
C PRO A 23 7.29 8.80 -2.21
N CYS A 24 8.02 9.23 -3.24
CA CYS A 24 8.75 8.32 -4.11
C CYS A 24 9.87 7.62 -3.31
N LEU A 25 9.82 6.29 -3.25
CA LEU A 25 10.75 5.48 -2.47
C LEU A 25 11.98 5.14 -3.32
N ARG A 26 13.17 5.45 -2.79
CA ARG A 26 14.46 5.11 -3.40
C ARG A 26 14.92 3.72 -2.94
N ALA A 27 15.86 3.10 -3.66
CA ALA A 27 16.42 1.79 -3.31
C ALA A 27 16.97 1.69 -1.87
N SER A 28 17.43 2.81 -1.29
CA SER A 28 17.89 2.88 0.10
C SER A 28 16.77 2.79 1.15
N GLN A 29 15.50 2.90 0.73
CA GLN A 29 14.30 2.91 1.57
C GLN A 29 13.55 1.57 1.50
N ALA A 30 14.27 0.46 1.38
CA ALA A 30 13.68 -0.88 1.27
C ALA A 30 12.79 -1.25 2.48
N ASN A 31 13.09 -0.73 3.66
CA ASN A 31 12.27 -0.94 4.85
C ASN A 31 10.92 -0.21 4.74
N GLU A 32 10.92 1.02 4.25
CA GLU A 32 9.73 1.82 3.96
C GLU A 32 8.87 1.13 2.91
N ALA A 33 9.50 0.66 1.81
CA ALA A 33 8.83 -0.08 0.75
C ALA A 33 8.16 -1.34 1.31
N LYS A 34 8.87 -2.13 2.12
CA LYS A 34 8.30 -3.34 2.75
C LYS A 34 7.13 -3.02 3.68
N ARG A 35 7.22 -1.93 4.46
CA ARG A 35 6.11 -1.49 5.33
C ARG A 35 4.90 -1.09 4.51
N PHE A 36 5.10 -0.37 3.40
CA PHE A 36 4.05 0.02 2.47
C PHE A 36 3.37 -1.22 1.86
N VAL A 37 4.14 -2.18 1.34
CA VAL A 37 3.60 -3.47 0.85
C VAL A 37 2.74 -4.15 1.92
N THR A 38 3.26 -4.25 3.14
CA THR A 38 2.54 -4.92 4.24
C THR A 38 1.22 -4.21 4.58
N LEU A 39 1.21 -2.88 4.58
CA LEU A 39 0.00 -2.09 4.79
C LEU A 39 -1.01 -2.34 3.66
N ILE A 40 -0.60 -2.22 2.40
CA ILE A 40 -1.51 -2.42 1.25
C ILE A 40 -2.08 -3.84 1.24
N ASP A 41 -1.27 -4.86 1.56
CA ASP A 41 -1.74 -6.24 1.66
C ASP A 41 -2.86 -6.38 2.71
N ALA A 42 -2.67 -5.82 3.91
CA ALA A 42 -3.68 -5.85 4.96
C ALA A 42 -4.99 -5.14 4.55
N LEU A 43 -4.89 -3.95 3.93
CA LEU A 43 -6.06 -3.21 3.45
C LEU A 43 -6.79 -3.94 2.32
N TYR A 44 -6.04 -4.52 1.38
CA TYR A 44 -6.57 -5.27 0.25
C TYR A 44 -7.33 -6.52 0.70
N GLU A 45 -6.77 -7.28 1.65
CA GLU A 45 -7.43 -8.47 2.21
C GLU A 45 -8.67 -8.10 3.01
N ALA A 46 -8.60 -7.03 3.82
CA ALA A 46 -9.70 -6.54 4.63
C ALA A 46 -10.79 -5.81 3.84
N LYS A 47 -10.56 -5.56 2.53
CA LYS A 47 -11.44 -4.77 1.65
C LYS A 47 -11.69 -3.34 2.13
N VAL A 48 -10.67 -2.75 2.75
CA VAL A 48 -10.69 -1.34 3.17
C VAL A 48 -10.57 -0.44 1.95
N ARG A 49 -11.35 0.64 1.93
CA ARG A 49 -11.23 1.68 0.90
C ARG A 49 -10.01 2.55 1.19
N LEU A 50 -9.07 2.61 0.26
CA LEU A 50 -7.89 3.47 0.38
C LEU A 50 -8.07 4.73 -0.47
N ILE A 51 -7.89 5.88 0.16
CA ILE A 51 -7.68 7.17 -0.53
C ILE A 51 -6.24 7.56 -0.25
N ALA A 52 -5.44 7.73 -1.30
CA ALA A 52 -4.03 8.07 -1.13
C ALA A 52 -3.62 9.23 -2.05
N SER A 53 -2.79 10.12 -1.52
CA SER A 53 -2.01 11.06 -2.31
C SER A 53 -0.55 10.59 -2.35
N ALA A 54 0.10 10.76 -3.49
CA ALA A 54 1.45 10.27 -3.71
C ALA A 54 2.22 11.22 -4.63
N GLU A 55 3.54 11.29 -4.41
CA GLU A 55 4.46 12.11 -5.21
C GLU A 55 4.50 11.66 -6.68
N THR A 56 4.24 10.37 -6.93
CA THR A 56 4.21 9.77 -8.27
C THR A 56 3.17 8.66 -8.38
N THR A 57 3.02 8.08 -9.57
CA THR A 57 2.06 6.98 -9.79
C THR A 57 2.49 5.70 -9.07
N PRO A 58 1.56 4.78 -8.74
CA PRO A 58 1.89 3.52 -8.08
C PRO A 58 3.03 2.74 -8.75
N GLU A 59 3.04 2.69 -10.08
CA GLU A 59 4.06 2.02 -10.89
C GLU A 59 5.46 2.61 -10.70
N SER A 60 5.54 3.88 -10.34
CA SER A 60 6.79 4.64 -10.18
C SER A 60 7.19 4.87 -8.73
N LEU A 61 6.39 4.41 -7.75
CA LEU A 61 6.66 4.64 -6.33
C LEU A 61 7.89 3.91 -5.81
N TYR A 62 8.26 2.76 -6.40
CA TYR A 62 9.47 2.01 -6.04
C TYR A 62 9.90 1.11 -7.20
N LEU A 63 10.88 1.56 -7.97
CA LEU A 63 11.31 0.90 -9.22
C LEU A 63 12.47 -0.08 -9.04
N GLU A 64 13.33 0.14 -8.04
CA GLU A 64 14.59 -0.58 -7.86
C GLU A 64 14.96 -0.73 -6.39
N GLY A 65 15.76 -1.75 -6.09
CA GLY A 65 16.20 -2.09 -4.74
C GLY A 65 15.58 -3.40 -4.24
N THR A 66 15.91 -3.76 -3.00
CA THR A 66 15.39 -4.98 -2.36
C THR A 66 13.87 -4.90 -2.23
N GLY A 67 13.16 -5.93 -2.66
CA GLY A 67 11.70 -5.98 -2.57
C GLY A 67 10.94 -5.34 -3.75
N ALA A 68 11.64 -4.88 -4.80
CA ALA A 68 10.98 -4.22 -5.94
C ALA A 68 10.01 -5.15 -6.69
N PHE A 69 10.31 -6.44 -6.77
CA PHE A 69 9.42 -7.44 -7.38
C PHE A 69 8.13 -7.62 -6.57
N GLU A 70 8.25 -7.70 -5.24
CA GLU A 70 7.11 -7.75 -4.33
C GLU A 70 6.28 -6.46 -4.39
N PHE A 71 6.94 -5.32 -4.54
CA PHE A 71 6.30 -4.03 -4.74
C PHE A 71 5.49 -3.99 -6.04
N ALA A 72 5.97 -4.58 -7.14
CA ALA A 72 5.21 -4.66 -8.38
C ALA A 72 3.86 -5.38 -8.20
N ARG A 73 3.77 -6.40 -7.33
CA ARG A 73 2.48 -7.02 -6.98
C ARG A 73 1.56 -6.10 -6.18
N THR A 74 2.16 -5.22 -5.38
CA THR A 74 1.44 -4.17 -4.63
C THR A 74 0.81 -3.15 -5.58
N VAL A 75 1.51 -2.81 -6.67
CA VAL A 75 0.97 -1.95 -7.73
C VAL A 75 -0.28 -2.56 -8.36
N SER A 76 -0.28 -3.86 -8.66
CA SER A 76 -1.47 -4.54 -9.19
C SER A 76 -2.66 -4.43 -8.23
N ARG A 77 -2.43 -4.65 -6.92
CA ARG A 77 -3.48 -4.51 -5.90
C ARG A 77 -4.03 -3.09 -5.82
N LEU A 78 -3.16 -2.08 -5.85
CA LEU A 78 -3.57 -0.67 -5.88
C LEU A 78 -4.42 -0.37 -7.11
N SER A 79 -4.06 -0.93 -8.27
CA SER A 79 -4.86 -0.78 -9.50
C SER A 79 -6.24 -1.43 -9.39
N GLU A 80 -6.34 -2.62 -8.78
CA GLU A 80 -7.63 -3.27 -8.51
C GLU A 80 -8.49 -2.47 -7.52
N MET A 81 -7.88 -1.93 -6.45
CA MET A 81 -8.56 -1.12 -5.44
C MET A 81 -9.12 0.20 -5.99
N ARG A 82 -8.61 0.66 -7.14
CA ARG A 82 -9.10 1.83 -7.88
C ARG A 82 -10.26 1.51 -8.83
N SER A 83 -10.54 0.22 -9.08
CA SER A 83 -11.61 -0.18 -10.00
C SER A 83 -12.98 0.15 -9.44
N LEU A 84 -13.95 0.43 -10.32
CA LEU A 84 -15.34 0.68 -9.95
C LEU A 84 -15.99 -0.55 -9.29
N ASP A 85 -15.47 -1.73 -9.60
CA ASP A 85 -15.97 -3.01 -9.11
C ASP A 85 -15.32 -3.42 -7.77
N TRP A 86 -14.48 -2.57 -7.17
CA TRP A 86 -13.87 -2.86 -5.88
C TRP A 86 -14.95 -3.00 -4.80
N PRO A 87 -15.12 -4.19 -4.19
CA PRO A 87 -16.09 -4.38 -3.14
C PRO A 87 -15.51 -3.73 -1.88
N GLY A 88 -15.90 -2.49 -1.60
CA GLY A 88 -15.63 -1.89 -0.30
C GLY A 88 -16.37 -2.64 0.80
N ARG A 89 -15.74 -2.80 1.97
CA ARG A 89 -16.45 -3.15 3.20
C ARG A 89 -17.56 -2.14 3.50
#